data_AF-A0A8R7TKZ7-F1
#
_entry.id   AF-A0A8R7TKZ7-F1
#
_cell.length_a   1.000
_cell.length_b   1.000
_cell.length_c   1.000
_cell.angle_alpha   90.00
_cell.angle_beta   90.00
_cell.angle_gamma   90.00
#
_symmetry.space_group_name_H-M   'P 1'
#
loop_
_entity.id
_entity.type
_entity.pdbx_description
1 polymer ?
#
loop_
_entity_poly.entity_id
_entity_poly.type
_entity_poly.pdbx_seq_one_letter_code
_entity_poly.pdbx_strand_id
1 'polypeptide(L)'
;MVVSPSKRHDELQANQVAEMEHLIELGELETGSGANQVGTLQRPCDTRWSSHYASVCSLVKLYKPTFLVLKSIATSKGSGTSPSTQAKASGAVKLMMSFDFIFILHVMKELMGITDMLCKKLQQKSQDIVNAMDDVKTTKMLIQELRDNGWNKLKADVLSFCAKHGVQTPHFSELYVGFINSRAEDETTVEHHYCCDIFMVAVD
;
A
#
# COMPACT_ATOMS: atom_id res chain seq x y z
N MET A 1 -37.62 -22.47 -27.92
CA MET A 1 -37.06 -23.42 -26.94
C MET A 1 -36.02 -22.65 -26.13
N VAL A 2 -36.38 -22.18 -24.94
CA VAL A 2 -35.48 -21.40 -24.06
C VAL A 2 -34.71 -22.38 -23.20
N VAL A 3 -33.37 -22.36 -23.26
CA VAL A 3 -32.51 -23.15 -22.38
C VAL A 3 -31.90 -22.21 -21.34
N SER A 4 -32.12 -22.55 -20.07
CA SER A 4 -31.88 -21.77 -18.86
C SER A 4 -30.41 -21.46 -18.56
N PRO A 5 -30.04 -20.22 -18.16
CA PRO A 5 -28.70 -19.85 -17.70
C PRO A 5 -28.61 -19.73 -16.17
N SER A 6 -29.04 -20.73 -15.40
CA SER A 6 -29.24 -20.60 -13.94
C SER A 6 -28.69 -21.77 -13.11
N LYS A 7 -27.49 -22.27 -13.42
CA LYS A 7 -26.79 -23.23 -12.52
C LYS A 7 -25.35 -22.81 -12.23
N ARG A 8 -24.62 -22.35 -13.26
CA ARG A 8 -23.22 -21.91 -13.09
C ARG A 8 -23.08 -20.59 -12.33
N HIS A 9 -24.11 -19.74 -12.35
CA HIS A 9 -24.10 -18.48 -11.60
C HIS A 9 -24.32 -18.72 -10.11
N ASP A 10 -25.25 -19.62 -9.78
CA ASP A 10 -25.58 -19.98 -8.41
C ASP A 10 -24.42 -20.72 -7.74
N GLU A 11 -23.69 -21.57 -8.48
CA GLU A 11 -22.47 -22.24 -8.01
C GLU A 11 -21.31 -21.24 -7.77
N LEU A 12 -21.20 -20.19 -8.59
CA LEU A 12 -20.19 -19.14 -8.38
C LEU A 12 -20.51 -18.30 -7.14
N GLN A 13 -21.77 -17.96 -6.91
CA GLN A 13 -22.21 -17.24 -5.72
C GLN A 13 -22.07 -18.10 -4.47
N ALA A 14 -22.41 -19.39 -4.53
CA ALA A 14 -22.25 -20.31 -3.41
C ALA A 14 -20.78 -20.47 -2.99
N ASN A 15 -19.85 -20.55 -3.97
CA ASN A 15 -18.42 -20.61 -3.67
C ASN A 15 -17.88 -19.29 -3.09
N GLN A 16 -18.40 -18.13 -3.52
CA GLN A 16 -18.03 -16.82 -2.96
C GLN A 16 -18.54 -16.63 -1.53
N VAL A 17 -19.74 -17.14 -1.23
CA VAL A 17 -20.32 -17.11 0.13
C VAL A 17 -19.55 -18.06 1.05
N ALA A 18 -19.19 -19.26 0.58
CA ALA A 18 -18.39 -20.20 1.36
C ALA A 18 -16.96 -19.68 1.65
N GLU A 19 -16.35 -18.96 0.70
CA GLU A 19 -15.04 -18.30 0.91
C GLU A 19 -15.15 -17.12 1.90
N MET A 20 -16.27 -16.38 1.87
CA MET A 20 -16.58 -15.34 2.88
C MET A 20 -16.81 -15.95 4.27
N GLU A 21 -17.53 -17.06 4.40
CA GLU A 21 -17.75 -17.75 5.67
C GLU A 21 -16.45 -18.28 6.26
N HIS A 22 -15.56 -18.83 5.42
CA HIS A 22 -14.23 -19.29 5.84
C HIS A 22 -13.33 -18.12 6.32
N LEU A 23 -13.44 -16.94 5.72
CA LEU A 23 -12.69 -15.74 6.17
C LEU A 23 -13.24 -15.15 7.48
N ILE A 24 -14.53 -15.35 7.78
CA ILE A 24 -15.15 -14.96 9.05
C ILE A 24 -14.71 -15.91 10.18
N GLU A 25 -14.62 -17.21 9.92
CA GLU A 25 -14.16 -18.22 10.89
C GLU A 25 -12.70 -18.04 11.34
N LEU A 26 -11.85 -17.43 10.50
CA LEU A 26 -10.44 -17.13 10.83
C LEU A 26 -10.26 -15.89 11.73
N GLY A 27 -11.34 -15.22 12.13
CA GLY A 27 -11.28 -14.06 13.03
C GLY A 27 -10.71 -12.79 12.40
N GLU A 28 -10.64 -12.70 11.07
CA GLU A 28 -10.20 -11.49 10.35
C GLU A 28 -11.33 -10.46 10.16
N LEU A 29 -12.56 -10.79 10.58
CA LEU A 29 -13.73 -9.91 10.54
C LEU A 29 -14.51 -10.00 11.87
N GLU A 30 -14.41 -8.99 12.72
CA GLU A 30 -15.28 -8.84 13.90
C GLU A 30 -16.66 -8.31 13.48
N THR A 31 -17.70 -9.13 13.63
CA THR A 31 -19.10 -8.74 13.38
C THR A 31 -19.80 -8.36 14.67
N GLY A 32 -19.62 -7.12 15.12
CA GLY A 32 -20.42 -6.48 16.17
C GLY A 32 -21.31 -5.38 15.60
N SER A 33 -22.56 -5.28 16.05
CA SER A 33 -23.57 -4.32 15.58
C SER A 33 -23.26 -2.87 16.00
N GLY A 34 -22.24 -2.33 15.33
CA GLY A 34 -21.83 -0.93 15.17
C GLY A 34 -20.99 -0.77 13.88
N ALA A 35 -20.94 -1.82 13.06
CA ALA A 35 -20.00 -2.08 11.99
C ALA A 35 -20.36 -1.51 10.61
N ASN A 36 -21.26 -0.52 10.50
CA ASN A 36 -21.53 0.11 9.20
C ASN A 36 -20.48 1.15 8.78
N GLN A 37 -19.33 1.19 9.47
CA GLN A 37 -18.11 1.90 9.05
C GLN A 37 -16.95 0.93 8.76
N VAL A 38 -17.23 -0.34 8.41
CA VAL A 38 -16.22 -1.34 8.02
C VAL A 38 -15.18 -0.72 7.08
N GLY A 39 -13.94 -0.66 7.56
CA GLY A 39 -12.72 -0.61 6.76
C GLY A 39 -12.78 0.23 5.49
N THR A 40 -13.25 1.47 5.57
CA THR A 40 -13.14 2.39 4.43
C THR A 40 -11.75 3.00 4.42
N LEU A 41 -11.17 3.19 3.23
CA LEU A 41 -9.98 4.02 3.07
C LEU A 41 -10.30 5.39 3.67
N GLN A 42 -9.58 5.78 4.73
CA GLN A 42 -9.82 7.08 5.35
C GLN A 42 -9.62 8.20 4.32
N ARG A 43 -10.60 9.11 4.28
CA ARG A 43 -10.59 10.28 3.42
C ARG A 43 -9.54 11.27 3.94
N PRO A 44 -8.65 11.82 3.11
CA PRO A 44 -7.68 12.83 3.55
C PRO A 44 -8.38 14.13 3.99
N CYS A 45 -8.10 14.62 5.22
CA CYS A 45 -8.32 15.96 5.83
C CYS A 45 -8.58 15.82 7.36
N ASP A 46 -8.09 16.64 8.31
CA ASP A 46 -7.05 17.68 8.46
C ASP A 46 -6.42 17.35 9.84
N THR A 47 -5.13 17.18 10.10
CA THR A 47 -3.89 17.71 9.53
C THR A 47 -3.33 16.86 8.39
N ARG A 48 -2.93 17.53 7.31
CA ARG A 48 -2.55 16.92 6.01
C ARG A 48 -1.71 15.65 6.15
N TRP A 49 -0.63 15.67 6.94
CA TRP A 49 0.30 14.53 7.02
C TRP A 49 -0.26 13.27 7.70
N SER A 50 -0.88 13.40 8.89
CA SER A 50 -1.41 12.26 9.65
C SER A 50 -2.53 11.53 8.91
N SER A 51 -3.38 12.28 8.19
CA SER A 51 -4.42 11.66 7.36
C SER A 51 -3.83 10.82 6.22
N HIS A 52 -2.75 11.29 5.60
CA HIS A 52 -2.06 10.53 4.56
C HIS A 52 -1.41 9.25 5.13
N TYR A 53 -0.80 9.30 6.32
CA TYR A 53 -0.25 8.11 6.96
C TYR A 53 -1.34 7.06 7.26
N ALA A 54 -2.49 7.51 7.75
CA ALA A 54 -3.64 6.63 7.99
C ALA A 54 -4.15 6.00 6.68
N SER A 55 -4.20 6.76 5.57
CA SER A 55 -4.57 6.22 4.25
C SER A 55 -3.57 5.17 3.75
N VAL A 56 -2.25 5.42 3.89
CA VAL A 56 -1.19 4.46 3.54
C VAL A 56 -1.34 3.16 4.34
N CYS A 57 -1.48 3.28 5.67
CA CYS A 57 -1.70 2.12 6.54
C CYS A 57 -2.97 1.36 6.18
N SER A 58 -4.05 2.07 5.87
CA SER A 58 -5.33 1.47 5.48
C SER A 58 -5.19 0.71 4.16
N LEU A 59 -4.47 1.26 3.18
CA LEU A 59 -4.25 0.60 1.90
C LEU A 59 -3.40 -0.66 2.05
N VAL A 60 -2.35 -0.64 2.88
CA VAL A 60 -1.54 -1.84 3.17
C VAL A 60 -2.42 -2.94 3.80
N LYS A 61 -3.27 -2.58 4.77
CA LYS A 61 -4.19 -3.52 5.45
C LYS A 61 -5.26 -4.07 4.51
N LEU A 62 -5.86 -3.20 3.70
CA LEU A 62 -7.00 -3.51 2.83
C LEU A 62 -6.59 -3.75 1.39
N TYR A 63 -5.34 -4.14 1.16
CA TYR A 63 -4.76 -4.21 -0.17
C TYR A 63 -5.56 -5.14 -1.09
N LYS A 64 -5.84 -6.37 -0.62
CA LYS A 64 -6.59 -7.36 -1.39
C LYS A 64 -8.05 -6.95 -1.66
N PRO A 65 -8.85 -6.53 -0.66
CA PRO A 65 -10.18 -5.96 -0.92
C PRO A 65 -10.16 -4.79 -1.91
N THR A 66 -9.24 -3.84 -1.73
CA THR A 66 -9.10 -2.67 -2.61
C THR A 66 -8.81 -3.09 -4.05
N PHE A 67 -7.89 -4.04 -4.25
CA PHE A 67 -7.58 -4.59 -5.56
C PHE A 67 -8.81 -5.24 -6.22
N LEU A 68 -9.58 -6.04 -5.48
CA LEU A 68 -10.78 -6.71 -6.00
C LEU A 68 -11.87 -5.72 -6.42
N VAL A 69 -12.10 -4.67 -5.62
CA VAL A 69 -13.06 -3.61 -5.95
C VAL A 69 -12.62 -2.88 -7.21
N LEU A 70 -11.35 -2.47 -7.31
CA LEU A 70 -10.84 -1.80 -8.51
C LEU A 70 -10.92 -2.69 -9.75
N LYS A 71 -10.62 -3.99 -9.62
CA LYS A 71 -10.77 -4.95 -10.72
C LYS A 71 -12.23 -5.12 -11.15
N SER A 72 -13.17 -5.16 -10.20
CA SER A 72 -14.60 -5.20 -10.49
C SER A 72 -15.04 -3.96 -11.28
N ILE A 73 -14.64 -2.77 -10.83
CA ILE A 73 -14.94 -1.51 -11.53
C ILE A 73 -14.32 -1.50 -12.94
N ALA A 74 -13.08 -1.97 -13.08
CA ALA A 74 -12.37 -2.00 -14.37
C ALA A 74 -13.01 -2.96 -15.39
N THR A 75 -13.73 -3.98 -14.95
CA THR A 75 -14.34 -5.01 -15.80
C THR A 75 -15.86 -4.91 -15.92
N SER A 76 -16.48 -3.96 -15.21
CA SER A 76 -17.93 -3.74 -15.23
C SER A 76 -18.42 -3.43 -16.66
N LYS A 77 -19.40 -4.19 -17.14
CA LYS A 77 -20.00 -4.02 -18.48
C LYS A 77 -21.34 -3.28 -18.46
N GLY A 78 -21.76 -2.74 -17.31
CA GLY A 78 -23.09 -2.14 -17.11
C GLY A 78 -23.16 -0.61 -17.27
N SER A 79 -24.37 -0.08 -17.47
CA SER A 79 -24.67 1.34 -17.72
C SER A 79 -24.41 2.31 -16.55
N GLY A 80 -23.93 1.82 -15.40
CA GLY A 80 -23.73 2.61 -14.18
C GLY A 80 -22.32 3.19 -14.00
N THR A 81 -21.33 2.82 -14.82
CA THR A 81 -19.94 3.26 -14.66
C THR A 81 -19.43 3.87 -15.96
N SER A 82 -18.92 5.11 -15.92
CA SER A 82 -18.39 5.77 -17.11
C SER A 82 -17.14 5.04 -17.64
N PRO A 83 -16.91 5.02 -18.97
CA PRO A 83 -15.67 4.48 -19.54
C PRO A 83 -14.39 5.08 -18.94
N SER A 84 -14.44 6.37 -18.58
CA SER A 84 -13.34 7.05 -17.90
C SER A 84 -13.04 6.49 -16.52
N THR A 85 -14.06 6.09 -15.76
CA THR A 85 -13.90 5.47 -14.44
C THR A 85 -13.32 4.06 -14.57
N GLN A 86 -13.74 3.29 -15.57
CA GLN A 86 -13.18 1.97 -15.86
C GLN A 86 -11.70 2.05 -16.25
N ALA A 87 -11.33 3.03 -17.08
CA ALA A 87 -9.94 3.26 -17.46
C ALA A 87 -9.06 3.63 -16.25
N LYS A 88 -9.55 4.50 -15.36
CA LYS A 88 -8.86 4.85 -14.11
C LYS A 88 -8.69 3.62 -13.19
N ALA A 89 -9.74 2.83 -13.02
CA ALA A 89 -9.67 1.62 -12.21
C ALA A 89 -8.70 0.58 -12.80
N SER A 90 -8.69 0.42 -14.13
CA SER A 90 -7.73 -0.43 -14.84
C SER A 90 -6.29 0.04 -14.65
N GLY A 91 -6.04 1.36 -14.75
CA GLY A 91 -4.74 1.95 -14.43
C GLY A 91 -4.32 1.70 -12.98
N ALA A 92 -5.23 1.87 -12.02
CA ALA A 92 -4.97 1.63 -10.61
C ALA A 92 -4.66 0.15 -10.33
N VAL A 93 -5.37 -0.80 -10.95
CA VAL A 93 -5.07 -2.23 -10.87
C VAL A 93 -3.67 -2.54 -11.37
N LYS A 94 -3.26 -1.94 -12.51
CA LYS A 94 -1.90 -2.10 -13.05
C LYS A 94 -0.84 -1.57 -12.09
N LEU A 95 -1.07 -0.39 -11.50
CA LEU A 95 -0.17 0.19 -10.51
C LEU A 95 -0.07 -0.67 -9.25
N MET A 96 -1.19 -1.12 -8.69
CA MET A 96 -1.15 -2.00 -7.51
C MET A 96 -0.34 -3.26 -7.79
N MET A 97 -0.45 -3.84 -8.98
CA MET A 97 0.31 -5.03 -9.38
C MET A 97 1.76 -4.76 -9.80
N SER A 98 2.28 -3.53 -9.65
CA SER A 98 3.69 -3.23 -9.91
C SER A 98 4.53 -3.29 -8.64
N PHE A 99 5.76 -3.79 -8.76
CA PHE A 99 6.72 -3.79 -7.66
C PHE A 99 7.01 -2.36 -7.17
N ASP A 100 7.17 -1.39 -8.10
CA ASP A 100 7.43 0.02 -7.77
C ASP A 100 6.39 0.59 -6.81
N PHE A 101 5.12 0.32 -7.06
CA PHE A 101 4.05 0.83 -6.22
C PHE A 101 4.09 0.22 -4.83
N ILE A 102 4.31 -1.11 -4.73
CA ILE A 102 4.43 -1.78 -3.43
C ILE A 102 5.64 -1.28 -2.66
N PHE A 103 6.77 -1.11 -3.34
CA PHE A 103 8.00 -0.61 -2.74
C PHE A 103 7.80 0.81 -2.19
N ILE A 104 7.30 1.74 -3.01
CA ILE A 104 7.00 3.12 -2.59
C ILE A 104 5.98 3.14 -1.45
N LEU A 105 4.93 2.30 -1.51
CA LEU A 105 3.93 2.20 -0.45
C LEU A 105 4.55 1.83 0.90
N HIS A 106 5.52 0.91 0.92
CA HIS A 106 6.21 0.51 2.14
C HIS A 106 7.23 1.56 2.62
N VAL A 107 7.98 2.19 1.71
CA VAL A 107 8.86 3.33 2.03
C VAL A 107 8.05 4.45 2.69
N MET A 108 6.93 4.83 2.08
CA MET A 108 6.04 5.86 2.62
C MET A 108 5.48 5.44 3.98
N LYS A 109 5.11 4.17 4.18
CA LYS A 109 4.63 3.67 5.47
C LYS A 109 5.67 3.87 6.58
N GLU A 110 6.94 3.56 6.35
CA GLU A 110 7.99 3.69 7.38
C GLU A 110 8.31 5.17 7.67
N LEU A 111 8.57 5.98 6.63
CA LEU A 111 8.90 7.40 6.80
C LEU A 111 7.76 8.21 7.41
N MET A 112 6.54 7.99 6.93
CA MET A 112 5.37 8.68 7.45
C MET A 112 5.03 8.24 8.87
N GLY A 113 5.34 7.00 9.26
CA GLY A 113 5.15 6.53 10.64
C GLY A 113 6.02 7.28 11.64
N ILE A 114 7.30 7.49 11.30
CA ILE A 114 8.24 8.25 12.15
C ILE A 114 7.79 9.71 12.28
N THR A 115 7.45 10.35 11.16
CA THR A 115 7.03 11.76 11.14
C THR A 115 5.64 11.98 11.74
N ASP A 116 4.70 11.05 11.58
CA ASP A 116 3.39 11.10 12.24
C ASP A 116 3.51 11.00 13.77
N MET A 117 4.44 10.17 14.27
CA MET A 117 4.73 10.10 15.70
C MET A 117 5.22 11.46 16.24
N LEU A 118 6.13 12.13 15.55
CA LEU A 118 6.56 13.48 15.91
C LEU A 118 5.38 14.47 15.86
N CYS A 119 4.60 14.46 14.78
CA CYS A 119 3.43 15.33 14.66
C CYS A 119 2.46 15.17 15.83
N LYS A 120 2.15 13.93 16.23
CA LYS A 120 1.27 13.65 17.37
C LYS A 120 1.83 14.18 18.68
N LYS A 121 3.13 14.00 18.94
CA LYS A 121 3.77 14.52 20.15
C LYS A 121 3.76 16.05 20.19
N LEU A 122 4.13 16.71 19.08
CA LEU A 122 4.14 18.17 18.98
C LEU A 122 2.74 18.80 19.11
N GLN A 123 1.68 18.06 18.78
CA GLN A 123 0.29 18.52 18.92
C GLN A 123 -0.28 18.34 20.34
N GLN A 124 0.46 17.75 21.28
CA GLN A 124 -0.02 17.59 22.65
C GLN A 124 -0.11 18.94 23.36
N LYS A 125 -1.23 19.19 24.05
CA LYS A 125 -1.46 20.46 24.77
C LYS A 125 -0.46 20.72 25.91
N SER A 126 0.13 19.66 26.45
CA SER A 126 1.14 19.72 27.52
C SER A 126 2.57 19.90 26.99
N GLN A 127 2.76 19.98 25.68
CA GLN A 127 4.09 20.04 25.10
C GLN A 127 4.76 21.39 25.36
N ASP A 128 6.02 21.36 25.80
CA ASP A 128 6.87 22.53 25.94
C ASP A 128 8.06 22.49 24.96
N ILE A 129 8.80 23.59 24.90
CA ILE A 129 9.90 23.75 23.95
C ILE A 129 11.07 22.77 24.20
N VAL A 130 11.33 22.40 25.45
CA VAL A 130 12.44 21.49 25.79
C VAL A 130 12.07 20.07 25.34
N ASN A 131 10.87 19.62 25.70
CA ASN A 131 10.34 18.33 25.28
C ASN A 131 10.19 18.22 23.74
N ALA A 132 9.77 19.31 23.08
CA ALA A 132 9.70 19.36 21.62
C ALA A 132 11.10 19.21 20.97
N MET A 133 12.15 19.81 21.54
CA MET A 133 13.52 19.67 21.03
C MET A 133 14.04 18.23 21.19
N ASP A 134 13.75 17.59 22.32
CA ASP A 134 14.09 16.18 22.53
C ASP A 134 13.34 15.25 21.57
N ASP A 135 12.08 15.56 21.24
CA ASP A 135 11.30 14.83 20.25
C ASP A 135 11.87 15.00 18.83
N VAL A 136 12.31 16.20 18.45
CA VAL A 136 12.99 16.44 17.15
C VAL A 136 14.30 15.65 17.09
N LYS A 137 15.11 15.67 18.16
CA LYS A 137 16.35 14.90 18.24
C LYS A 137 16.09 13.40 18.12
N THR A 138 15.08 12.89 18.82
CA THR A 138 14.66 11.48 18.76
C THR A 138 14.20 11.11 17.36
N THR A 139 13.41 11.96 16.72
CA THR A 139 12.93 11.74 15.35
C THR A 139 14.10 11.67 14.36
N LYS A 140 15.08 12.57 14.48
CA LYS A 140 16.30 12.51 13.66
C LYS A 140 17.06 11.20 13.84
N MET A 141 17.21 10.70 15.07
CA MET A 141 17.85 9.41 15.33
C MET A 141 17.10 8.26 14.68
N LEU A 142 15.75 8.26 14.72
CA LEU A 142 14.94 7.22 14.10
C LEU A 142 15.02 7.22 12.57
N ILE A 143 15.05 8.40 11.94
CA ILE A 143 15.25 8.53 10.48
C ILE A 143 16.63 8.00 10.10
N GLN A 144 17.65 8.33 10.88
CA GLN A 144 19.02 7.88 10.64
C GLN A 144 19.18 6.37 10.84
N GLU A 145 18.51 5.79 11.85
CA GLU A 145 18.46 4.34 12.05
C GLU A 145 17.74 3.63 10.89
N LEU A 146 16.63 4.21 10.40
CA LEU A 146 15.94 3.71 9.20
C LEU A 146 16.88 3.74 8.00
N ARG A 147 17.61 4.83 7.80
CA ARG A 147 18.58 4.98 6.71
C ARG A 147 19.67 3.92 6.76
N ASP A 148 20.34 3.81 7.90
CA ASP A 148 21.59 3.06 8.01
C ASP A 148 21.32 1.54 8.14
N ASN A 149 20.21 1.14 8.78
CA ASN A 149 19.93 -0.26 9.10
C ASN A 149 18.58 -0.77 8.55
N GLY A 150 17.73 0.11 8.01
CA GLY A 150 16.35 -0.24 7.62
C GLY A 150 16.21 -0.95 6.28
N TRP A 151 17.20 -0.88 5.39
CA TRP A 151 17.12 -1.43 4.02
C TRP A 151 16.72 -2.91 3.99
N ASN A 152 17.45 -3.76 4.72
CA ASN A 152 17.25 -5.22 4.67
C ASN A 152 15.87 -5.62 5.18
N LYS A 153 15.39 -4.97 6.25
CA LYS A 153 14.06 -5.20 6.80
C LYS A 153 12.98 -4.75 5.81
N LEU A 154 13.10 -3.54 5.27
CA LEU A 154 12.16 -3.00 4.28
C LEU A 154 12.07 -3.92 3.05
N LYS A 155 13.21 -4.34 2.51
CA LYS A 155 13.28 -5.27 1.37
C LYS A 155 12.57 -6.58 1.68
N ALA A 156 12.82 -7.18 2.85
CA ALA A 156 12.17 -8.42 3.27
C ALA A 156 10.64 -8.26 3.40
N ASP A 157 10.18 -7.16 4.00
CA ASP A 157 8.76 -6.85 4.16
C ASP A 157 8.07 -6.68 2.78
N VAL A 158 8.70 -5.94 1.86
CA VAL A 158 8.19 -5.73 0.49
C VAL A 158 8.12 -7.06 -0.28
N LEU A 159 9.18 -7.88 -0.24
CA LEU A 159 9.20 -9.17 -0.92
C LEU A 159 8.14 -10.13 -0.38
N SER A 160 7.98 -10.18 0.94
CA SER A 160 6.93 -10.96 1.61
C SER A 160 5.53 -10.48 1.19
N PHE A 161 5.32 -9.17 1.13
CA PHE A 161 4.06 -8.58 0.69
C PHE A 161 3.75 -8.92 -0.78
N CYS A 162 4.75 -8.78 -1.66
CA CYS A 162 4.61 -9.14 -3.08
C CYS A 162 4.26 -10.61 -3.25
N ALA A 163 4.97 -11.51 -2.55
CA ALA A 163 4.69 -12.95 -2.58
C ALA A 163 3.26 -13.27 -2.10
N LYS A 164 2.82 -12.67 -0.99
CA LYS A 164 1.46 -12.83 -0.44
C LYS A 164 0.37 -12.42 -1.44
N HIS A 165 0.64 -11.40 -2.25
CA HIS A 165 -0.35 -10.81 -3.16
C HIS A 165 -0.16 -11.17 -4.64
N GLY A 166 0.83 -12.02 -4.97
CA GLY A 166 1.11 -12.45 -6.33
C GLY A 166 1.65 -11.34 -7.24
N VAL A 167 2.32 -10.34 -6.65
CA VAL A 167 3.01 -9.27 -7.38
C VAL A 167 4.37 -9.78 -7.83
N GLN A 168 4.70 -9.59 -9.11
CA GLN A 168 5.98 -10.00 -9.66
C GLN A 168 7.11 -9.12 -9.10
N THR A 169 8.18 -9.74 -8.62
CA THR A 169 9.36 -9.06 -8.08
C THR A 169 10.48 -9.07 -9.10
N PRO A 170 11.22 -7.96 -9.27
CA PRO A 170 12.35 -7.93 -10.18
C PRO A 170 13.51 -8.77 -9.63
N HIS A 171 14.40 -9.21 -10.50
CA HIS A 171 15.65 -9.85 -10.08
C HIS A 171 16.65 -8.78 -9.64
N PHE A 172 16.93 -8.75 -8.35
CA PHE A 172 17.75 -7.71 -7.71
C PHE A 172 19.20 -7.66 -8.21
N SER A 173 19.71 -8.79 -8.72
CA SER A 173 21.05 -8.91 -9.30
C SER A 173 21.13 -8.53 -10.77
N GLU A 174 20.01 -8.27 -11.44
CA GLU A 174 20.02 -7.83 -12.84
C GLU A 174 20.43 -6.36 -12.95
N LEU A 175 20.93 -6.00 -14.13
CA LEU A 175 21.22 -4.61 -14.47
C LEU A 175 19.91 -3.84 -14.63
N TYR A 176 19.86 -2.65 -14.03
CA TYR A 176 18.73 -1.77 -14.13
C TYR A 176 18.74 -1.06 -15.50
N VAL A 177 17.83 -1.45 -16.37
CA VAL A 177 17.66 -0.79 -17.68
C VAL A 177 16.65 0.36 -17.54
N GLY A 178 17.13 1.50 -17.06
CA GLY A 178 16.33 2.73 -16.98
C GLY A 178 16.07 3.31 -18.37
N PHE A 179 14.80 3.55 -18.73
CA PHE A 179 14.40 4.11 -20.02
C PHE A 179 14.82 5.59 -20.25
N ILE A 180 15.44 6.26 -19.28
CA ILE A 180 15.57 7.74 -19.28
C ILE A 180 17.01 8.29 -19.24
N ASN A 181 18.07 7.55 -18.90
CA ASN A 181 19.42 8.17 -18.79
C ASN A 181 20.49 7.45 -19.60
N SER A 182 20.69 7.92 -20.83
CA SER A 182 21.81 7.58 -21.72
C SER A 182 23.10 8.35 -21.42
N ARG A 183 23.37 8.71 -20.16
CA ARG A 183 24.60 9.40 -19.76
C ARG A 183 25.08 9.05 -18.35
N ALA A 184 25.52 7.81 -18.17
CA ALA A 184 26.69 7.43 -17.39
C ALA A 184 26.85 5.90 -17.48
N GLU A 185 28.05 5.44 -17.77
CA GLU A 185 28.48 4.04 -17.84
C GLU A 185 28.55 3.40 -16.44
N ASP A 186 27.46 3.40 -15.68
CA ASP A 186 27.38 2.59 -14.46
C ASP A 186 26.27 1.56 -14.63
N GLU A 187 26.70 0.31 -14.76
CA GLU A 187 25.87 -0.88 -14.65
C GLU A 187 25.29 -0.98 -13.23
N THR A 188 24.30 -0.14 -12.91
CA THR A 188 23.65 -0.17 -11.60
C THR A 188 22.71 -1.36 -11.54
N THR A 189 22.81 -2.16 -10.48
CA THR A 189 21.88 -3.28 -10.27
C THR A 189 20.50 -2.76 -9.90
N VAL A 190 19.47 -3.57 -10.14
CA VAL A 190 18.10 -3.28 -9.65
C VAL A 190 18.09 -3.00 -8.14
N GLU A 191 18.89 -3.75 -7.37
CA GLU A 191 19.05 -3.49 -5.94
C GLU A 191 19.62 -2.10 -5.66
N HIS A 192 20.66 -1.70 -6.38
CA HIS A 192 21.24 -0.37 -6.23
C HIS A 192 20.21 0.72 -6.53
N HIS A 193 19.41 0.55 -7.59
CA HIS A 193 18.37 1.51 -7.93
C HIS A 193 17.36 1.72 -6.78
N TYR A 194 16.77 0.64 -6.25
CA TYR A 194 15.79 0.78 -5.18
C TYR A 194 16.43 1.22 -3.85
N CYS A 195 17.64 0.77 -3.55
CA CYS A 195 18.33 1.13 -2.31
C CYS A 195 18.84 2.56 -2.34
N CYS A 196 19.69 2.89 -3.32
CA CYS A 196 20.41 4.16 -3.37
C CYS A 196 19.57 5.27 -4.00
N ASP A 197 18.91 5.03 -5.14
CA ASP A 197 18.23 6.12 -5.88
C ASP A 197 16.83 6.43 -5.34
N ILE A 198 16.18 5.45 -4.69
CA ILE A 198 14.82 5.63 -4.17
C ILE A 198 14.82 5.68 -2.65
N PHE A 199 15.26 4.62 -1.97
CA PHE A 199 15.14 4.54 -0.52
C PHE A 199 16.01 5.58 0.19
N MET A 200 17.31 5.64 -0.09
CA MET A 200 18.21 6.61 0.55
C MET A 200 17.78 8.05 0.24
N VAL A 201 17.45 8.36 -1.02
CA VAL A 201 16.97 9.69 -1.44
C VAL A 201 15.67 10.07 -0.75
N ALA A 202 14.78 9.12 -0.45
CA ALA A 202 13.53 9.40 0.26
C ALA A 202 13.73 9.63 1.77
N VAL A 203 14.79 9.06 2.35
CA VAL A 203 15.09 9.15 3.79
C VAL A 203 15.93 10.39 4.12
N ASP A 204 16.79 10.83 3.19
CA ASP A 204 17.62 12.04 3.31
C ASP A 204 16.80 13.35 3.29
#